data_AF-A0A382HIB6-F1
#
_entry.id   AF-A0A382HIB6-F1
#
_cell.length_a   1.000
_cell.length_b   1.000
_cell.length_c   1.000
_cell.angle_alpha   90.00
_cell.angle_beta   90.00
_cell.angle_gamma   90.00
#
_symmetry.space_group_name_H-M   'P 1'
#
loop_
_entity.id
_entity.type
_entity.pdbx_description
1 polymer ?
#
loop_
_entity_poly.entity_id
_entity_poly.type
_entity_poly.pdbx_seq_one_letter_code
_entity_poly.pdbx_strand_id
1 'polypeptide(L)'
;MNSEYLDRNLALEAVRVTEMAALSSSLHMGRGDEDAADQSAVNAMRNFLNNLMISGKVVIGEGERDKAPMLYIGEEVGKGGPKVDIALDPLEGTTITAQGGENALSVLAMGEE
;
A
#
# COMPACT_ATOMS: atom_id res chain seq x y z
N MET A 1 9.40 -0.77 31.10
CA MET A 1 9.44 -1.29 29.72
C MET A 1 7.99 -1.38 29.28
N ASN A 2 7.47 -0.33 28.65
CA ASN A 2 6.17 -0.43 28.01
C ASN A 2 6.40 -1.27 26.77
N SER A 3 5.64 -2.34 26.62
CA SER A 3 5.69 -3.16 25.43
C SER A 3 5.33 -2.27 24.23
N GLU A 4 6.26 -2.12 23.28
CA GLU A 4 6.14 -1.31 22.05
C GLU A 4 5.21 -1.98 21.03
N TYR A 5 4.08 -2.51 21.47
CA TYR A 5 3.12 -3.11 20.55
C TYR A 5 2.51 -2.03 19.67
N LEU A 6 2.35 -2.34 18.39
CA LEU A 6 1.60 -1.52 17.45
C LEU A 6 0.21 -1.19 18.01
N ASP A 7 -0.13 0.09 18.01
CA ASP A 7 -1.42 0.56 18.54
C ASP A 7 -2.56 -0.10 17.76
N ARG A 8 -3.58 -0.59 18.46
CA ARG A 8 -4.81 -1.10 17.84
C ARG A 8 -5.45 -0.08 16.89
N ASN A 9 -5.27 1.21 17.16
CA ASN A 9 -5.72 2.28 16.26
C ASN A 9 -4.97 2.25 14.92
N LEU A 10 -3.67 1.92 14.91
CA LEU A 10 -2.90 1.78 13.68
C LEU A 10 -3.49 0.69 12.77
N ALA A 11 -3.95 -0.43 13.35
CA ALA A 11 -4.61 -1.47 12.57
C ALA A 11 -5.87 -0.95 11.84
N LEU A 12 -6.67 -0.07 12.49
CA LEU A 12 -7.84 0.55 11.86
C LEU A 12 -7.44 1.58 10.80
N GLU A 13 -6.33 2.29 10.98
CA GLU A 13 -5.83 3.21 9.96
C GLU A 13 -5.23 2.47 8.75
N ALA A 14 -4.57 1.33 8.97
CA ALA A 14 -4.07 0.47 7.90
C ALA A 14 -5.19 -0.07 7.00
N VAL A 15 -6.37 -0.38 7.57
CA VAL A 15 -7.56 -0.75 6.76
C VAL A 15 -7.90 0.35 5.75
N ARG A 16 -7.86 1.62 6.17
CA ARG A 16 -8.16 2.76 5.28
C ARG A 16 -7.18 2.88 4.13
N VAL A 17 -5.92 2.49 4.35
CA VAL A 17 -4.90 2.48 3.27
C VAL A 17 -5.33 1.52 2.16
N THR A 18 -5.68 0.29 2.52
CA THR A 18 -6.13 -0.72 1.55
C THR A 18 -7.49 -0.38 0.93
N GLU A 19 -8.43 0.18 1.70
CA GLU A 19 -9.72 0.65 1.16
C GLU A 19 -9.53 1.70 0.07
N MET A 20 -8.64 2.66 0.30
CA MET A 20 -8.42 3.75 -0.65
C MET A 20 -7.71 3.29 -1.93
N ALA A 21 -6.76 2.36 -1.82
CA ALA A 21 -6.13 1.75 -3.00
C ALA A 21 -7.11 0.89 -3.80
N ALA A 22 -7.92 0.06 -3.12
CA ALA A 22 -8.96 -0.75 -3.77
C ALA A 22 -10.03 0.13 -4.45
N LEU A 23 -10.51 1.18 -3.79
CA LEU A 23 -11.46 2.13 -4.39
C LEU A 23 -10.86 2.84 -5.61
N SER A 24 -9.60 3.28 -5.52
CA SER A 24 -8.95 4.03 -6.61
C SER A 24 -8.70 3.16 -7.84
N SER A 25 -8.26 1.91 -7.67
CA SER A 25 -8.10 0.95 -8.76
C SER A 25 -9.45 0.49 -9.34
N SER A 26 -10.50 0.34 -8.52
CA SER A 26 -11.82 -0.09 -9.00
C SER A 26 -12.42 0.82 -10.07
N LEU A 27 -12.04 2.11 -10.08
CA LEU A 27 -12.46 3.06 -11.11
C LEU A 27 -11.92 2.70 -12.50
N HIS A 28 -10.86 1.88 -12.57
CA HIS A 28 -10.23 1.41 -13.79
C HIS A 28 -10.68 -0.01 -14.19
N MET A 29 -11.59 -0.61 -13.43
CA MET A 29 -12.07 -1.97 -13.68
C MET A 29 -12.72 -2.09 -15.07
N GLY A 30 -12.31 -3.10 -15.84
CA GLY A 30 -12.85 -3.39 -17.17
C GLY A 30 -12.46 -2.39 -18.27
N ARG A 31 -11.44 -1.55 -18.03
CA ARG A 31 -10.98 -0.54 -19.01
C ARG A 31 -9.82 -0.99 -19.89
N GLY A 32 -9.25 -2.17 -19.65
CA GLY A 32 -8.14 -2.72 -20.43
C GLY A 32 -6.80 -1.99 -20.25
N ASP A 33 -6.66 -1.19 -19.19
CA ASP A 33 -5.46 -0.40 -18.88
C ASP A 33 -4.91 -0.80 -17.50
N GLU A 34 -3.94 -1.71 -17.51
CA GLU A 34 -3.30 -2.27 -16.31
C GLU A 34 -2.48 -1.21 -15.58
N ASP A 35 -1.65 -0.48 -16.33
CA ASP A 35 -0.75 0.55 -15.81
C ASP A 35 -1.55 1.67 -15.12
N ALA A 36 -2.67 2.10 -15.71
CA ALA A 36 -3.50 3.13 -15.09
C ALA A 36 -4.20 2.65 -13.80
N ALA A 37 -4.64 1.38 -13.77
CA ALA A 37 -5.26 0.79 -12.59
C ALA A 37 -4.26 0.69 -11.43
N ASP A 38 -3.07 0.18 -11.74
CA ASP A 38 -1.97 0.01 -10.78
C ASP A 38 -1.48 1.36 -10.26
N GLN A 39 -1.19 2.28 -11.16
CA GLN A 39 -0.72 3.62 -10.80
C GLN A 39 -1.72 4.36 -9.91
N SER A 40 -3.02 4.17 -10.12
CA SER A 40 -4.08 4.72 -9.28
C SER A 40 -4.03 4.16 -7.85
N ALA A 41 -3.84 2.84 -7.70
CA ALA A 41 -3.70 2.19 -6.40
C ALA A 41 -2.42 2.60 -5.67
N VAL A 42 -1.26 2.55 -6.34
CA VAL A 42 0.05 2.96 -5.79
C VAL A 42 -0.02 4.38 -5.23
N ASN A 43 -0.58 5.32 -5.98
CA ASN A 43 -0.72 6.71 -5.57
C ASN A 43 -1.59 6.83 -4.32
N ALA A 44 -2.75 6.17 -4.31
CA ALA A 44 -3.68 6.23 -3.18
C ALA A 44 -3.07 5.61 -1.92
N MET A 45 -2.49 4.41 -2.03
CA MET A 45 -1.83 3.72 -0.93
C MET A 45 -0.72 4.59 -0.32
N ARG A 46 0.19 5.11 -1.16
CA ARG A 46 1.30 5.96 -0.71
C ARG A 46 0.83 7.22 0.01
N ASN A 47 -0.18 7.90 -0.53
CA ASN A 47 -0.74 9.11 0.08
C ASN A 47 -1.34 8.83 1.46
N PHE A 48 -2.03 7.70 1.64
CA PHE A 48 -2.62 7.33 2.93
C PHE A 48 -1.58 6.80 3.92
N LEU A 49 -0.58 6.03 3.47
CA LEU A 49 0.57 5.65 4.31
C LEU A 49 1.27 6.88 4.89
N ASN A 50 1.47 7.92 4.07
CA ASN A 50 2.07 9.18 4.51
C ASN A 50 1.20 10.01 5.48
N ASN A 51 -0.02 9.54 5.79
CA ASN A 51 -0.84 10.15 6.83
C ASN A 51 -0.76 9.44 8.18
N LEU A 52 -0.20 8.24 8.23
CA LEU A 52 -0.09 7.42 9.44
C LEU A 52 1.00 7.94 10.39
N MET A 53 0.78 7.79 11.69
CA MET A 53 1.76 8.12 12.74
C MET A 53 2.76 6.97 12.94
N ILE A 54 3.53 6.67 11.90
CA ILE A 54 4.57 5.63 11.88
C ILE A 54 5.85 6.18 11.25
N SER A 55 6.98 5.56 11.58
CA SER A 55 8.23 5.66 10.81
C SER A 55 8.35 4.36 10.00
N GLY A 56 7.66 4.29 8.87
CA GLY A 56 7.51 3.06 8.11
C GLY A 56 8.54 2.91 7.00
N LYS A 57 9.11 1.72 6.86
CA LYS A 57 10.06 1.36 5.79
C LYS A 57 9.46 0.26 4.92
N VAL A 58 9.36 0.50 3.61
CA VAL A 58 8.89 -0.52 2.67
C VAL A 58 9.98 -1.58 2.50
N VAL A 59 9.71 -2.82 2.89
CA VAL A 59 10.63 -3.95 2.74
C VAL A 59 10.20 -4.92 1.62
N ILE A 60 8.91 -4.90 1.25
CA ILE A 60 8.36 -5.55 0.06
C ILE A 60 7.39 -4.55 -0.58
N GLY A 61 7.59 -4.21 -1.85
CA GLY A 61 6.75 -3.27 -2.59
C GLY A 61 6.91 -3.43 -4.10
N GLU A 62 6.63 -2.37 -4.86
CA GLU A 62 6.55 -2.37 -6.33
C GLU A 62 7.84 -2.76 -7.05
N GLY A 63 8.97 -2.70 -6.35
CA GLY A 63 10.26 -3.17 -6.83
C GLY A 63 11.42 -2.36 -6.29
N GLU A 64 12.57 -2.53 -6.92
CA GLU A 64 13.77 -1.73 -6.64
C GLU A 64 13.56 -0.26 -7.06
N ARG A 65 14.24 0.68 -6.41
CA ARG A 65 14.08 2.13 -6.63
C ARG A 65 14.32 2.59 -8.08
N ASP A 66 15.15 1.87 -8.82
CA ASP A 66 15.43 2.14 -10.24
C ASP A 66 14.27 1.74 -11.16
N LYS A 67 13.39 0.84 -10.70
CA LYS A 67 12.26 0.29 -11.46
C LYS A 67 10.91 0.82 -11.00
N ALA A 68 10.79 1.20 -9.72
CA ALA A 68 9.57 1.71 -9.13
C ALA A 68 9.77 3.14 -8.60
N PRO A 69 9.05 4.15 -9.13
CA PRO A 69 9.18 5.54 -8.68
C PRO A 69 8.55 5.78 -7.29
N MET A 70 7.66 4.89 -6.86
CA MET A 70 6.90 4.95 -5.61
C MET A 70 6.74 3.55 -5.02
N LEU A 71 6.61 3.49 -3.71
CA LEU A 71 6.53 2.29 -2.88
C LEU A 71 7.63 1.27 -3.20
N TYR A 72 8.84 1.76 -3.49
CA TYR A 72 10.01 0.93 -3.76
C TYR A 72 10.61 0.37 -2.47
N ILE A 73 11.39 -0.70 -2.59
CA ILE A 73 12.10 -1.31 -1.45
C ILE A 73 13.08 -0.30 -0.84
N GLY A 74 12.90 0.00 0.44
CA GLY A 74 13.63 1.00 1.20
C GLY A 74 13.00 2.39 1.21
N GLU A 75 11.81 2.59 0.63
CA GLU A 75 11.10 3.86 0.76
C GLU A 75 10.61 4.09 2.20
N GLU A 76 10.84 5.29 2.70
CA GLU A 76 10.35 5.77 3.99
C GLU A 76 8.98 6.44 3.83
N VAL A 77 8.01 6.05 4.67
CA VAL A 77 6.63 6.56 4.64
C VAL A 77 6.12 6.86 6.06
N GLY A 78 5.10 7.73 6.15
CA GLY A 78 4.46 8.12 7.40
C GLY A 78 4.93 9.47 7.95
N LYS A 79 4.36 9.88 9.09
CA LYS A 79 4.62 11.18 9.74
C LYS A 79 5.64 11.11 10.88
N GLY A 80 6.23 9.94 11.11
CA GLY A 80 7.04 9.65 12.28
C GLY A 80 6.21 8.98 13.39
N GLY A 81 6.88 8.17 14.20
CA GLY A 81 6.24 7.29 15.18
C GLY A 81 7.02 5.98 15.37
N PRO A 82 6.38 4.90 15.83
CA PRO A 82 7.01 3.59 15.93
C PRO A 82 7.56 3.15 14.58
N LYS A 83 8.70 2.46 14.64
CA LYS A 83 9.39 1.90 13.48
C LYS A 83 8.67 0.64 13.04
N VAL A 84 8.32 0.58 11.75
CA VAL A 84 7.65 -0.58 11.18
C VAL A 84 8.23 -0.93 9.82
N ASP A 85 8.39 -2.23 9.59
CA ASP A 85 8.64 -2.76 8.27
C ASP A 85 7.29 -3.04 7.59
N ILE A 86 7.18 -2.63 6.33
CA ILE A 86 5.94 -2.65 5.55
C ILE A 86 6.12 -3.55 4.33
N ALA A 87 5.22 -4.51 4.17
CA ALA A 87 5.04 -5.26 2.94
C ALA A 87 3.70 -4.86 2.32
N LEU A 88 3.69 -4.53 1.03
CA LEU A 88 2.50 -4.03 0.37
C LEU A 88 2.37 -4.56 -1.05
N ASP A 89 1.12 -4.56 -1.51
CA ASP A 89 0.74 -4.77 -2.90
C ASP A 89 -0.51 -3.88 -3.14
N PRO A 90 -0.33 -2.67 -3.70
CA PRO A 90 -1.42 -1.72 -3.88
C PRO A 90 -2.54 -2.30 -4.75
N LEU A 91 -2.19 -3.06 -5.78
CA LEU A 91 -3.12 -3.76 -6.66
C LEU A 91 -2.59 -5.12 -7.10
N GLU A 92 -2.91 -6.15 -6.31
CA GLU A 92 -2.66 -7.53 -6.72
C GLU A 92 -3.68 -7.90 -7.80
N GLY A 93 -3.17 -8.36 -8.96
CA GLY A 93 -3.98 -8.66 -10.14
C GLY A 93 -4.36 -7.44 -10.98
N THR A 94 -3.37 -6.69 -11.48
CA THR A 94 -3.57 -5.56 -12.40
C THR A 94 -4.33 -5.96 -13.67
N THR A 95 -3.94 -7.07 -14.32
CA THR A 95 -4.66 -7.65 -15.47
C THR A 95 -6.10 -8.02 -15.12
N ILE A 96 -6.32 -8.61 -13.93
CA ILE A 96 -7.65 -8.98 -13.45
C ILE A 96 -8.52 -7.73 -13.37
N THR A 97 -8.01 -6.66 -12.76
CA THR A 97 -8.72 -5.38 -12.65
C THR A 97 -9.01 -4.79 -14.02
N ALA A 98 -8.00 -4.67 -14.89
CA ALA A 98 -8.16 -4.14 -16.23
C ALA A 98 -9.21 -4.90 -17.06
N GLN A 99 -9.35 -6.21 -16.85
CA GLN A 99 -10.32 -7.06 -17.54
C GLN A 99 -11.67 -7.19 -16.81
N GLY A 100 -11.79 -6.68 -15.58
CA GLY A 100 -13.01 -6.83 -14.76
C GLY A 100 -13.24 -8.24 -14.24
N GLY A 101 -12.16 -8.99 -14.01
CA GLY A 101 -12.18 -10.32 -13.44
C GLY A 101 -12.33 -10.33 -11.91
N GLU A 102 -12.42 -11.54 -11.35
CA GLU A 102 -12.56 -11.77 -9.91
C GLU A 102 -11.20 -11.90 -9.21
N ASN A 103 -11.16 -11.59 -7.91
CA ASN A 103 -10.02 -11.78 -7.00
C ASN A 103 -8.87 -10.77 -7.10
N ALA A 104 -9.05 -9.63 -7.76
CA ALA A 104 -8.14 -8.50 -7.57
C ALA A 104 -8.26 -7.93 -6.14
N LEU A 105 -7.14 -7.57 -5.52
CA LEU A 105 -7.08 -7.18 -4.10
C LEU A 105 -6.08 -6.04 -3.88
N SER A 106 -6.26 -5.30 -2.78
CA SER A 106 -5.23 -4.40 -2.24
C SER A 106 -4.76 -4.95 -0.90
N VAL A 107 -3.46 -5.08 -0.73
CA VAL A 107 -2.85 -5.83 0.38
C VAL A 107 -1.80 -4.99 1.09
N LEU A 108 -1.78 -5.09 2.42
CA LEU A 108 -0.82 -4.42 3.28
C LEU A 108 -0.57 -5.29 4.51
N ALA A 109 0.71 -5.42 4.88
CA ALA A 109 1.15 -6.02 6.12
C ALA A 109 2.20 -5.11 6.79
N MET A 110 2.17 -5.07 8.11
CA MET A 110 3.10 -4.30 8.93
C MET A 110 3.63 -5.19 10.05
N GLY A 111 4.93 -5.07 10.32
CA GLY A 111 5.60 -5.67 11.46
C GLY A 111 6.48 -4.65 12.16
N GLU A 112 6.84 -4.94 13.42
CA GLU A 112 7.88 -4.19 14.13
C GLU A 112 9.24 -4.39 13.40
N GLU A 113 10.08 -3.35 13.40
CA GLU A 113 11.45 -3.40 12.87
C GLU A 113 12.41 -4.20 13.79
#